data_AF-A0A3A1P1F3-F1
#
_entry.id   AF-A0A3A1P1F3-F1
#
_cell.length_a   1.000
_cell.length_b   1.000
_cell.length_c   1.000
_cell.angle_alpha   90.00
_cell.angle_beta   90.00
_cell.angle_gamma   90.00
#
_symmetry.space_group_name_H-M   'P 1'
#
loop_
_entity.id
_entity.type
_entity.pdbx_description
1 polymer ?
#
loop_
_entity_poly.entity_id
_entity_poly.type
_entity_poly.pdbx_seq_one_letter_code
_entity_poly.pdbx_strand_id
1 'polypeptide(L)'
;MMTSYVKRELAMNPPLHKEEIKSRIRQRYGSMLAFEREKGLMNHSVSLVLAGHPILPTAEAIADELDIPVHRVSRRYHDQYLKLAISPRHRGPKSEKHALPAQEKRA
;
A
#
# COMPACT_ATOMS: atom_id res chain seq x y z
N MET A 1 -10.33 -24.43 6.71
CA MET A 1 -9.63 -23.77 7.83
C MET A 1 -8.58 -22.79 7.30
N MET A 2 -8.99 -21.66 6.67
CA MET A 2 -8.06 -20.67 6.08
C MET A 2 -8.17 -19.27 6.73
N THR A 3 -9.20 -19.05 7.55
CA THR A 3 -9.55 -17.75 8.14
C THR A 3 -8.66 -17.36 9.33
N SER A 4 -7.96 -18.33 9.94
CA SER A 4 -7.05 -18.11 11.06
C SER A 4 -5.67 -17.57 10.63
N TYR A 5 -5.18 -17.92 9.44
CA TYR A 5 -3.87 -17.47 8.95
C TYR A 5 -3.87 -15.99 8.53
N VAL A 6 -4.89 -15.56 7.78
CA VAL A 6 -5.01 -14.16 7.32
C VAL A 6 -5.19 -13.20 8.51
N LYS A 7 -5.94 -13.61 9.55
CA LYS A 7 -6.06 -12.84 10.80
C LYS A 7 -4.72 -12.71 11.52
N ARG A 8 -3.86 -13.73 11.46
CA ARG A 8 -2.54 -13.74 12.12
C ARG A 8 -1.54 -12.86 11.38
N GLU A 9 -1.50 -12.90 10.05
CA GLU A 9 -0.63 -12.03 9.24
C GLU A 9 -1.01 -10.54 9.36
N LEU A 10 -2.31 -10.23 9.46
CA LEU A 10 -2.78 -8.86 9.65
C LEU A 10 -2.55 -8.33 11.07
N ALA A 11 -2.63 -9.20 12.08
CA ALA A 11 -2.22 -8.85 13.44
C ALA A 11 -0.71 -8.59 13.56
N MET A 12 0.09 -9.18 12.66
CA MET A 12 1.55 -8.98 12.62
C MET A 12 1.97 -7.77 11.77
N ASN A 13 1.11 -7.23 10.90
CA ASN A 13 1.44 -6.12 10.01
C ASN A 13 0.45 -4.94 10.14
N PRO A 14 0.55 -4.15 11.22
CA PRO A 14 -0.28 -2.96 11.38
C PRO A 14 0.00 -1.92 10.28
N PRO A 15 -0.96 -1.00 10.04
CA PRO A 15 -0.73 0.17 9.21
C PRO A 15 0.50 0.93 9.69
N LEU A 16 1.32 1.40 8.75
CA LEU A 16 2.49 2.19 9.09
C LEU A 16 2.06 3.54 9.64
N HIS A 17 2.82 4.08 10.60
CA HIS A 17 2.47 5.39 11.15
C HIS A 17 2.66 6.48 10.08
N LYS A 18 1.71 7.42 10.01
CA LYS A 18 1.70 8.49 9.00
C LYS A 18 3.00 9.31 8.98
N GLU A 19 3.59 9.56 10.15
CA GLU A 19 4.85 10.32 10.23
C GLU A 19 6.06 9.52 9.75
N GLU A 20 6.02 8.19 9.86
CA GLU A 20 7.08 7.33 9.32
C GLU A 20 7.04 7.33 7.79
N ILE A 21 5.85 7.20 7.20
CA ILE A 21 5.65 7.33 5.74
C ILE A 21 6.20 8.67 5.25
N LYS A 22 5.81 9.78 5.90
CA LYS A 22 6.30 11.11 5.55
C LYS A 22 7.82 11.23 5.69
N SER A 23 8.39 10.67 6.75
CA SER A 23 9.83 10.72 7.00
C SER A 23 10.59 9.99 5.89
N ARG A 24 10.20 8.76 5.53
CA ARG A 24 10.83 8.00 4.45
C ARG A 24 10.74 8.69 3.10
N ILE A 25 9.59 9.29 2.79
CA ILE A 25 9.42 10.08 1.56
C ILE A 25 10.36 11.29 1.57
N ARG A 26 10.42 12.04 2.68
CA ARG A 26 11.32 13.21 2.80
C ARG A 26 12.80 12.83 2.73
N GLN A 27 13.19 11.66 3.24
CA GLN A 27 14.57 11.19 3.17
C GLN A 27 15.02 10.93 1.72
N ARG A 28 14.13 10.42 0.86
CA ARG A 28 14.46 10.13 -0.54
C ARG A 28 14.31 11.34 -1.46
N TYR A 29 13.24 12.11 -1.27
CA TYR A 29 12.83 13.17 -2.21
C TYR A 29 13.06 14.59 -1.69
N GLY A 30 13.50 14.75 -0.44
CA GLY A 30 13.64 16.03 0.24
C GLY A 30 12.30 16.64 0.71
N SER A 31 11.22 16.48 -0.05
CA SER A 31 9.88 16.96 0.32
C SER A 31 8.77 16.07 -0.23
N MET A 32 7.57 16.15 0.37
CA MET A 32 6.40 15.43 -0.13
C MET A 32 5.95 15.96 -1.50
N LEU A 33 6.06 17.26 -1.73
CA LEU A 33 5.72 17.88 -3.02
C LEU A 33 6.69 17.44 -4.13
N ALA A 34 7.97 17.24 -3.81
CA ALA A 34 8.95 16.71 -4.77
C ALA A 34 8.58 15.28 -5.19
N PHE A 35 8.24 14.42 -4.23
CA PHE A 35 7.73 13.08 -4.52
C PHE A 35 6.46 13.11 -5.38
N GLU A 36 5.48 13.95 -5.03
CA GLU A 36 4.24 14.06 -5.81
C GLU A 36 4.53 14.50 -7.25
N ARG A 37 5.41 15.46 -7.46
CA ARG A 37 5.81 15.91 -8.80
C ARG A 37 6.54 14.83 -9.58
N GLU A 38 7.48 14.14 -8.93
CA GLU A 38 8.27 13.09 -9.58
C GLU A 38 7.42 11.90 -10.02
N LYS A 39 6.42 11.52 -9.20
CA LYS A 39 5.47 10.45 -9.52
C LYS A 39 4.28 10.92 -10.37
N GLY A 40 4.22 12.20 -10.77
CA GLY A 40 3.12 12.75 -11.57
C GLY A 40 1.77 12.78 -10.84
N LEU A 41 1.79 12.88 -9.51
CA LEU A 41 0.62 12.90 -8.65
C LEU A 41 0.06 14.32 -8.46
N MET A 42 -1.20 14.41 -8.06
CA MET A 42 -1.80 15.68 -7.65
C MET A 42 -1.09 16.23 -6.41
N ASN A 43 -0.91 17.55 -6.37
CA ASN A 43 -0.38 18.25 -5.22
C ASN A 43 -1.22 17.96 -3.97
N HIS A 44 -0.55 17.72 -2.85
CA HIS A 44 -1.12 17.37 -1.55
C HIS A 44 -1.91 16.05 -1.50
N SER A 45 -1.86 15.24 -2.57
CA SER A 45 -2.53 13.95 -2.60
C SER A 45 -2.01 12.99 -1.53
N VAL A 46 -0.72 13.03 -1.18
CA VAL A 46 -0.13 12.19 -0.12
C VAL A 46 -0.77 12.51 1.23
N SER A 47 -0.92 13.80 1.55
CA SER A 47 -1.57 14.24 2.79
C SER A 47 -3.03 13.78 2.85
N LEU A 48 -3.75 13.84 1.73
CA LEU A 48 -5.13 13.36 1.64
C LEU A 48 -5.21 11.85 1.87
N VAL A 49 -4.34 11.05 1.26
CA VAL A 49 -4.30 9.60 1.48
C VAL A 49 -4.01 9.25 2.93
N LEU A 50 -3.03 9.92 3.55
CA LEU A 50 -2.67 9.70 4.95
C LEU A 50 -3.77 10.14 5.93
N ALA A 51 -4.59 11.12 5.54
CA ALA A 51 -5.79 11.51 6.28
C ALA A 51 -6.97 10.53 6.10
N GLY A 52 -6.85 9.56 5.18
CA GLY A 52 -7.87 8.54 4.92
C GLY A 52 -8.77 8.82 3.73
N HIS A 53 -8.38 9.71 2.81
CA HIS A 53 -9.07 9.83 1.52
C HIS A 53 -8.66 8.68 0.58
N PRO A 54 -9.61 8.09 -0.16
CA PRO A 54 -9.36 6.89 -0.97
C PRO A 54 -8.86 7.31 -2.36
N ILE A 55 -7.62 7.79 -2.44
CA ILE A 55 -6.96 8.09 -3.71
C ILE A 55 -6.03 6.92 -4.03
N LEU A 56 -6.53 5.97 -4.83
CA LEU A 56 -5.82 4.72 -5.11
C LEU A 56 -4.46 4.94 -5.80
N PRO A 57 -4.34 5.79 -6.86
CA PRO A 57 -3.07 5.97 -7.57
C PRO A 57 -1.95 6.49 -6.65
N THR A 58 -2.29 7.42 -5.75
CA THR A 58 -1.35 7.96 -4.77
C THR A 58 -0.99 6.91 -3.71
N ALA A 59 -1.95 6.08 -3.28
CA ALA A 59 -1.68 5.03 -2.30
C ALA A 59 -0.77 3.93 -2.88
N GLU A 60 -0.97 3.55 -4.14
CA GLU A 60 -0.10 2.63 -4.88
C GLU A 60 1.30 3.21 -5.03
N ALA A 61 1.43 4.48 -5.46
CA ALA A 61 2.73 5.13 -5.58
C ALA A 61 3.52 5.16 -4.24
N ILE A 62 2.83 5.37 -3.11
CA ILE A 62 3.45 5.31 -1.77
C ILE A 62 3.84 3.87 -1.41
N ALA A 63 2.98 2.90 -1.72
CA ALA A 63 3.20 1.48 -1.46
C ALA A 63 4.44 0.97 -2.20
N ASP A 64 4.52 1.25 -3.50
CA ASP A 64 5.64 0.86 -4.37
C ASP A 64 6.94 1.51 -3.90
N GLU A 65 6.89 2.78 -3.51
CA GLU A 65 8.09 3.52 -3.10
C GLU A 65 8.67 3.00 -1.78
N LEU A 66 7.80 2.61 -0.85
CA LEU A 66 8.19 2.15 0.48
C LEU A 66 8.32 0.63 0.59
N ASP A 67 8.08 -0.09 -0.51
CA ASP A 67 8.02 -1.56 -0.57
C ASP A 67 7.10 -2.13 0.53
N ILE A 68 5.92 -1.53 0.65
CA ILE A 68 4.88 -1.96 1.58
C ILE A 68 3.59 -2.23 0.81
N PRO A 69 2.74 -3.17 1.24
CA PRO A 69 1.45 -3.37 0.60
C PRO A 69 0.50 -2.18 0.86
N VAL A 70 -0.37 -1.89 -0.11
CA VAL A 70 -1.30 -0.73 -0.10
C VAL A 70 -2.16 -0.64 1.18
N HIS A 71 -2.58 -1.79 1.73
CA HIS A 71 -3.37 -1.82 2.96
C HIS A 71 -2.61 -1.30 4.21
N ARG A 72 -1.29 -1.10 4.13
CA ARG A 72 -0.49 -0.50 5.21
C ARG A 72 -0.28 1.00 5.08
N VAL A 73 -0.65 1.59 3.94
CA VAL A 73 -0.47 3.02 3.66
C VAL A 73 -1.39 3.89 4.51
N SER A 74 -2.63 3.44 4.73
CA SER A 74 -3.58 4.17 5.58
C SER A 74 -4.51 3.23 6.34
N ARG A 75 -5.05 3.74 7.46
CA ARG A 75 -6.05 3.03 8.28
C ARG A 75 -7.26 2.59 7.46
N ARG A 76 -7.71 3.44 6.53
CA ARG A 76 -8.88 3.16 5.71
C ARG A 76 -8.68 1.95 4.79
N TYR A 77 -7.53 1.87 4.13
CA TYR A 77 -7.22 0.72 3.27
C TYR A 77 -7.05 -0.56 4.09
N HIS A 78 -6.49 -0.46 5.30
CA HIS A 78 -6.42 -1.57 6.24
C HIS A 78 -7.81 -2.10 6.62
N ASP A 79 -8.72 -1.21 7.01
CA ASP A 79 -10.09 -1.58 7.39
C ASP A 79 -10.86 -2.17 6.21
N GLN A 80 -10.65 -1.64 5.00
CA GLN A 80 -11.25 -2.20 3.79
C GLN A 80 -10.71 -3.61 3.51
N TYR A 81 -9.40 -3.82 3.62
CA TYR A 81 -8.80 -5.14 3.45
C TYR A 81 -9.33 -6.14 4.47
N LEU A 82 -9.46 -5.75 5.74
CA LEU A 82 -10.06 -6.59 6.78
C LEU A 82 -11.51 -6.98 6.46
N LYS A 83 -12.33 -6.03 5.99
CA LYS A 83 -13.72 -6.30 5.58
C LYS A 83 -13.77 -7.30 4.43
N LEU A 84 -12.88 -7.16 3.44
CA LEU A 84 -12.79 -8.08 2.30
C LEU A 84 -12.30 -9.47 2.72
N ALA A 85 -11.26 -9.54 3.57
CA ALA A 85 -10.65 -10.79 4.02
C ALA A 85 -11.56 -11.62 4.94
N ILE A 86 -12.39 -10.95 5.75
CA ILE A 86 -13.29 -11.60 6.71
C ILE A 86 -14.62 -11.99 6.04
N SER A 87 -15.03 -11.29 4.97
CA SER A 87 -16.31 -11.55 4.29
C SER A 87 -16.24 -12.84 3.43
N PRO A 88 -17.05 -13.87 3.73
CA PRO A 88 -17.13 -15.09 2.90
C PRO A 88 -17.66 -14.82 1.48
N ARG A 89 -18.30 -13.66 1.26
CA ARG A 89 -19.00 -13.31 0.01
C ARG A 89 -18.10 -12.62 -1.03
N HIS A 90 -16.83 -12.33 -0.72
CA HIS A 90 -15.90 -11.63 -1.62
C HIS A 90 -14.74 -12.51 -2.13
N ARG A 91 -14.90 -13.84 -2.15
CA ARG A 91 -14.07 -14.73 -2.98
C ARG A 91 -14.46 -14.59 -4.45
N GLY A 92 -13.95 -13.56 -5.12
CA GLY A 92 -13.94 -13.46 -6.58
C GLY A 92 -12.50 -13.25 -7.05
N PRO A 93 -11.93 -14.12 -7.90
CA PRO A 93 -10.55 -13.97 -8.34
C PRO A 93 -10.46 -12.90 -9.44
N LYS A 94 -9.80 -11.78 -9.13
CA LYS A 94 -9.20 -10.84 -10.10
C LYS A 94 -8.04 -10.19 -9.32
N SER A 95 -6.76 -10.30 -9.66
CA SER A 95 -6.08 -10.65 -10.90
C SER A 95 -4.59 -10.91 -10.59
N GLU A 96 -4.06 -12.04 -11.06
CA GLU A 96 -2.63 -12.23 -11.33
C GLU A 96 -2.17 -11.19 -12.36
N LYS A 97 -1.51 -10.09 -11.97
CA LYS A 97 -0.66 -9.28 -12.88
C LYS A 97 0.39 -8.48 -12.10
N HIS A 98 1.27 -9.15 -11.38
CA HIS A 98 2.65 -8.68 -11.25
C HIS A 98 3.53 -9.93 -11.29
N ALA A 99 3.95 -10.25 -12.51
CA ALA A 99 4.95 -11.25 -12.77
C ALA A 99 6.23 -10.85 -12.04
N LEU A 100 6.72 -11.71 -11.15
CA LEU A 100 8.13 -11.72 -10.77
C LEU A 100 8.93 -11.92 -12.08
N PRO A 101 9.89 -11.05 -12.43
CA PRO A 101 10.68 -11.26 -13.63
C PRO A 101 11.43 -12.59 -13.49
N ALA A 102 11.27 -13.42 -14.52
CA ALA A 102 12.01 -14.66 -14.69
C ALA A 102 13.51 -14.39 -14.49
N GLN A 103 14.11 -15.03 -13.49
CA GLN A 103 15.57 -15.12 -13.42
C GLN A 103 16.02 -16.04 -14.55
N GLU A 104 16.37 -15.41 -15.68
CA GLU A 104 16.95 -16.04 -16.84
C GLU A 104 18.41 -16.42 -16.54
N LYS A 105 18.69 -17.69 -16.88
CA LYS A 105 19.95 -18.42 -16.87
C LYS A 105 21.20 -17.61 -17.27
N ARG A 106 22.33 -17.93 -16.62
CA ARG A 106 23.73 -17.96 -17.11
C ARG A 106 24.59 -18.53 -15.96
N ALA A 107 25.49 -19.49 -16.12
CA ALA A 107 26.09 -20.18 -17.26
C ALA A 107 26.43 -21.63 -16.84
#